data_AF-A0A837RHN5-F1
#
_entry.id   AF-A0A837RHN5-F1
#
_cell.length_a   1.000
_cell.length_b   1.000
_cell.length_c   1.000
_cell.angle_alpha   90.00
_cell.angle_beta   90.00
_cell.angle_gamma   90.00
#
_symmetry.space_group_name_H-M   'P 1'
#
loop_
_entity.id
_entity.type
_entity.pdbx_description
1 polymer ?
#
loop_
_entity_poly.entity_id
_entity_poly.type
_entity_poly.pdbx_seq_one_letter_code
_entity_poly.pdbx_strand_id
1 'polypeptide(L)'
;MDKNTLMTLIDNASKDKVVKKDSKLFASLVSSYKDLDDDKDIKVVVRKLSGSISSYLMTHKYESPKDLIKLASAMQKTNNNFWKGTGITKLFW
;
A
#
# COMPACT_ATOMS: atom_id res chain seq x y z
N MET A 1 -8.08 8.53 -0.10
CA MET A 1 -8.57 7.13 0.00
C MET A 1 -9.03 6.92 1.42
N ASP A 2 -10.20 6.35 1.61
CA ASP A 2 -10.76 6.01 2.93
C ASP A 2 -10.32 4.61 3.42
N LYS A 3 -10.55 4.32 4.71
CA LYS A 3 -10.15 3.06 5.38
C LYS A 3 -10.75 1.84 4.70
N ASN A 4 -12.06 1.85 4.41
CA ASN A 4 -12.78 0.71 3.86
C ASN A 4 -12.29 0.37 2.44
N THR A 5 -12.03 1.38 1.62
CA THR A 5 -11.43 1.20 0.30
C THR A 5 -10.06 0.56 0.39
N LEU A 6 -9.20 1.02 1.31
CA LEU A 6 -7.86 0.44 1.49
C LEU A 6 -7.93 -1.01 2.00
N MET A 7 -8.78 -1.29 2.99
CA MET A 7 -8.98 -2.66 3.51
C MET A 7 -9.47 -3.60 2.40
N THR A 8 -10.39 -3.15 1.55
CA THR A 8 -10.89 -3.94 0.40
C THR A 8 -9.78 -4.23 -0.61
N LEU A 9 -8.92 -3.25 -0.92
CA LEU A 9 -7.79 -3.44 -1.82
C LEU A 9 -6.75 -4.42 -1.25
N ILE A 10 -6.47 -4.33 0.06
CA ILE A 10 -5.57 -5.24 0.76
C ILE A 10 -6.14 -6.67 0.74
N ASP A 11 -7.42 -6.83 1.07
CA ASP A 11 -8.08 -8.14 1.07
C ASP A 11 -8.01 -8.80 -0.31
N ASN A 12 -8.35 -8.06 -1.37
CA ASN A 12 -8.27 -8.55 -2.74
C ASN A 12 -6.86 -8.95 -3.15
N ALA A 13 -5.84 -8.13 -2.84
CA ALA A 13 -4.45 -8.47 -3.12
C ALA A 13 -3.98 -9.71 -2.34
N SER A 14 -4.48 -9.91 -1.12
CA SER A 14 -4.11 -11.04 -0.26
C SER A 14 -4.68 -12.39 -0.73
N LYS A 15 -5.74 -12.38 -1.55
CA LYS A 15 -6.36 -13.61 -2.08
C LYS A 15 -5.54 -14.27 -3.17
N ASP A 16 -4.65 -13.53 -3.83
CA ASP A 16 -3.82 -14.03 -4.92
C ASP A 16 -2.81 -15.09 -4.45
N LYS A 17 -2.67 -16.17 -5.23
CA LYS A 17 -1.80 -17.32 -4.89
C LYS A 17 -0.31 -16.93 -4.89
N VAL A 18 0.12 -16.02 -5.75
CA VAL A 18 1.51 -15.55 -5.82
C VAL A 18 1.83 -14.75 -4.57
N VAL A 19 0.92 -13.87 -4.16
CA VAL A 19 1.05 -13.08 -2.93
C VAL A 19 1.09 -13.98 -1.69
N LYS A 20 0.22 -15.00 -1.62
CA LYS A 20 0.22 -15.97 -0.51
C LYS A 20 1.50 -16.79 -0.39
N LYS A 21 2.20 -17.04 -1.50
CA LYS A 21 3.49 -17.76 -1.50
C LYS A 21 4.63 -16.91 -0.96
N ASP A 22 4.56 -15.59 -1.09
CA ASP A 22 5.51 -14.68 -0.47
C ASP A 22 5.09 -14.37 0.97
N SER A 23 5.70 -15.07 1.91
CA SER A 23 5.38 -14.94 3.34
C SER A 23 5.58 -13.53 3.88
N LYS A 24 6.55 -12.77 3.34
CA LYS A 24 6.89 -11.42 3.80
C LYS A 24 5.86 -10.40 3.31
N LEU A 25 5.46 -10.48 2.04
CA LEU A 25 4.42 -9.64 1.46
C LEU A 25 3.07 -9.97 2.09
N PHE A 26 2.73 -11.25 2.20
CA PHE A 26 1.47 -11.69 2.80
C PHE A 26 1.35 -11.23 4.25
N ALA A 27 2.39 -11.44 5.07
CA ALA A 27 2.40 -10.94 6.45
C ALA A 27 2.27 -9.41 6.52
N SER A 28 2.90 -8.68 5.59
CA SER A 28 2.75 -7.22 5.51
C SER A 28 1.31 -6.80 5.22
N LEU A 29 0.64 -7.47 4.28
CA LEU A 29 -0.77 -7.20 3.94
C LEU A 29 -1.70 -7.51 5.11
N VAL A 30 -1.56 -8.68 5.74
CA VAL A 30 -2.37 -9.06 6.91
C VAL A 30 -2.16 -8.10 8.08
N SER A 31 -0.90 -7.75 8.39
CA SER A 31 -0.61 -6.80 9.46
C SER A 31 -1.20 -5.42 9.17
N SER A 32 -1.17 -4.98 7.90
CA SER A 32 -1.72 -3.68 7.50
C SER A 32 -3.25 -3.67 7.54
N TYR A 33 -3.90 -4.79 7.20
CA TYR A 33 -5.34 -4.94 7.37
C TYR A 33 -5.73 -4.82 8.85
N LYS A 34 -5.04 -5.55 9.72
CA LYS A 34 -5.27 -5.49 11.17
C LYS A 34 -5.00 -4.09 11.73
N ASP A 35 -3.91 -3.45 11.31
CA ASP A 35 -3.59 -2.08 11.72
C ASP A 35 -4.73 -1.12 11.35
N LEU A 36 -5.35 -1.28 10.17
CA LEU A 36 -6.52 -0.49 9.79
C LEU A 36 -7.76 -0.84 10.60
N ASP A 37 -7.99 -2.13 10.86
CA ASP A 37 -9.11 -2.61 11.69
C ASP A 37 -9.04 -2.00 13.10
N ASP A 38 -7.85 -1.98 13.70
CA ASP A 38 -7.50 -1.36 14.99
C ASP A 38 -7.48 0.20 14.95
N ASP A 39 -8.12 0.82 13.95
CA ASP A 39 -8.24 2.27 13.74
C ASP A 39 -6.91 3.05 13.70
N LYS A 40 -5.81 2.40 13.32
CA LYS A 40 -4.55 3.15 13.10
C LYS A 40 -4.69 4.09 11.91
N ASP A 41 -3.94 5.18 11.98
CA ASP A 41 -3.91 6.20 10.93
C ASP A 41 -3.55 5.56 9.58
N ILE A 42 -4.46 5.71 8.62
CA ILE A 42 -4.33 5.26 7.22
C ILE A 42 -2.98 5.68 6.64
N LYS A 43 -2.48 6.87 6.96
CA LYS A 43 -1.20 7.39 6.46
C LYS A 43 -0.03 6.55 6.94
N VAL A 44 -0.04 6.15 8.22
CA VAL A 44 1.01 5.31 8.81
C VAL A 44 0.99 3.94 8.16
N VAL A 45 -0.20 3.34 7.99
CA VAL A 45 -0.36 2.05 7.33
C VAL A 45 0.08 2.11 5.87
N VAL A 46 -0.38 3.11 5.11
CA VAL A 46 -0.02 3.30 3.70
C VAL A 46 1.48 3.48 3.54
N ARG A 47 2.14 4.27 4.40
CA ARG A 47 3.60 4.47 4.34
C ARG A 47 4.36 3.16 4.55
N LYS A 48 3.99 2.39 5.58
CA LYS A 48 4.62 1.10 5.90
C LYS A 48 4.38 0.08 4.78
N LEU A 49 3.12 -0.06 4.35
CA LEU A 49 2.73 -1.03 3.32
C LEU A 49 3.33 -0.69 1.96
N SER A 50 3.40 0.59 1.58
CA SER A 50 4.04 1.03 0.34
C SER A 50 5.50 0.61 0.28
N GLY A 51 6.24 0.72 1.39
CA GLY A 51 7.63 0.24 1.46
C GLY A 51 7.75 -1.26 1.20
N SER A 52 6.90 -2.08 1.84
CA SER A 52 6.86 -3.53 1.63
C SER A 52 6.52 -3.89 0.18
N ILE A 53 5.51 -3.26 -0.42
CA ILE A 53 5.09 -3.55 -1.79
C ILE A 53 6.16 -3.11 -2.79
N SER A 54 6.75 -1.92 -2.64
CA SER A 54 7.85 -1.48 -3.50
C SER A 54 9.04 -2.44 -3.45
N SER A 55 9.41 -2.90 -2.27
CA SER A 55 10.47 -3.90 -2.12
C SER A 55 10.13 -5.21 -2.84
N TYR A 56 8.89 -5.69 -2.71
CA TYR A 56 8.43 -6.91 -3.40
C TYR A 56 8.44 -6.76 -4.93
N LEU A 57 7.94 -5.63 -5.45
CA LEU A 57 7.91 -5.36 -6.88
C LEU A 57 9.33 -5.34 -7.47
N MET A 58 10.28 -4.74 -6.76
CA MET A 58 11.68 -4.72 -7.18
C MET A 58 12.30 -6.13 -7.21
N THR A 59 12.04 -6.96 -6.21
CA THR A 59 12.62 -8.32 -6.14
C THR A 59 12.00 -9.27 -7.18
N HIS A 60 10.76 -9.01 -7.59
CA HIS A 60 10.03 -9.82 -8.58
C HIS A 60 10.02 -9.19 -9.98
N LYS A 61 10.95 -8.26 -10.28
CA LYS A 61 11.07 -7.60 -11.60
C LYS A 61 9.76 -6.98 -12.11
N TYR A 62 8.92 -6.49 -11.19
CA TYR A 62 7.60 -5.91 -11.46
C TYR A 62 6.58 -6.91 -12.05
N GLU A 63 6.88 -8.21 -12.08
CA GLU A 63 5.89 -9.24 -12.38
C GLU A 63 5.03 -9.46 -11.15
N SER A 64 3.79 -8.98 -11.19
CA SER A 64 2.90 -9.02 -10.04
C SER A 64 1.43 -9.10 -10.43
N PRO A 65 0.59 -9.69 -9.56
CA PRO A 65 -0.84 -9.75 -9.79
C PRO A 65 -1.45 -8.36 -9.97
N LYS A 66 -2.47 -8.27 -10.82
CA LYS A 66 -3.15 -7.01 -11.14
C LYS A 66 -3.67 -6.29 -9.88
N ASP A 67 -4.16 -7.04 -8.90
CA ASP A 67 -4.68 -6.47 -7.65
C ASP A 67 -3.58 -5.85 -6.78
N LEU A 68 -2.37 -6.43 -6.79
CA LEU A 68 -1.23 -5.85 -6.08
C LEU A 68 -0.76 -4.54 -6.74
N ILE A 69 -0.72 -4.51 -8.07
CA ILE A 69 -0.39 -3.29 -8.83
C ILE A 69 -1.46 -2.21 -8.61
N LYS A 70 -2.74 -2.59 -8.57
CA LYS A 70 -3.85 -1.68 -8.28
C LYS A 70 -3.73 -1.09 -6.88
N LEU A 71 -3.42 -1.90 -5.87
CA LEU A 71 -3.15 -1.45 -4.50
C LEU A 71 -1.96 -0.49 -4.45
N ALA A 72 -0.83 -0.84 -5.09
CA ALA A 72 0.35 0.03 -5.15
C ALA A 72 0.03 1.39 -5.80
N SER A 73 -0.75 1.39 -6.88
CA SER A 73 -1.16 2.61 -7.59
C SER A 73 -2.09 3.49 -6.75
N ALA A 74 -3.02 2.89 -6.02
CA ALA A 74 -3.94 3.60 -5.13
C ALA A 74 -3.19 4.28 -3.95
N MET A 75 -2.20 3.59 -3.40
CA MET A 75 -1.34 4.13 -2.34
C MET A 75 -0.44 5.27 -2.85
N GLN A 76 0.16 5.14 -4.03
CA GLN A 76 0.95 6.23 -4.64
C GLN A 76 0.12 7.49 -4.87
N LYS A 77 -1.10 7.37 -5.38
CA LYS A 77 -2.00 8.53 -5.54
C LYS A 77 -2.29 9.22 -4.21
N THR A 78 -2.46 8.44 -3.14
CA THR A 78 -2.71 8.97 -1.79
C THR A 78 -1.48 9.71 -1.24
N ASN A 79 -0.27 9.16 -1.42
CA ASN A 79 0.97 9.85 -1.05
C ASN A 79 1.21 11.12 -1.89
N ASN A 80 1.00 11.08 -3.21
CA ASN A 80 1.22 12.24 -4.07
C ASN A 80 0.26 13.40 -3.75
N ASN A 81 -1.00 13.10 -3.42
CA ASN A 81 -1.95 14.10 -2.98
C ASN A 81 -1.58 14.70 -1.62
N PHE A 82 -0.97 13.92 -0.73
CA PHE A 82 -0.46 14.42 0.55
C PHE A 82 0.66 15.45 0.34
N TRP A 83 1.68 15.12 -0.45
CA TRP A 83 2.79 16.06 -0.72
C TRP A 83 2.34 17.33 -1.44
N LYS A 84 1.36 17.23 -2.34
CA LYS A 84 0.73 18.40 -3.00
C LYS A 84 -0.07 19.27 -2.03
N GLY A 85 -0.70 18.68 -1.01
CA GLY A 85 -1.45 19.40 0.02
C GLY A 85 -0.59 20.06 1.09
N THR A 86 0.65 19.59 1.31
CA THR A 86 1.55 20.11 2.35
C THR A 86 2.28 21.41 1.99
N GLY A 87 2.00 22.05 0.84
CA GLY A 87 2.51 23.39 0.53
C GLY A 87 4.04 23.54 0.41
N ILE A 88 4.81 22.44 0.48
CA ILE A 88 6.27 22.45 0.40
C ILE A 88 6.77 22.84 -1.01
N THR A 89 5.86 22.87 -2.00
CA THR A 89 6.13 23.45 -3.33
C THR A 89 6.37 24.96 -3.29
N LYS A 90 6.11 25.66 -2.18
CA LYS A 90 6.45 27.09 -2.00
C LYS A 90 7.75 27.33 -1.22
N LEU A 91 8.48 26.30 -0.78
CA LEU A 91 9.72 26.46 -0.02
C LEU A 91 10.97 26.70 -0.89
N PHE A 92 10.81 26.68 -2.22
CA PHE A 92 11.89 26.92 -3.19
C PHE A 92 11.45 27.91 -4.28
N TRP A 93 10.85 29.04 -3.89
CA TRP A 93 10.72 30.22 -4.75
C TRP A 93 11.03 31.49 -3.97
#